data_AF-A0A2M7Z6X0-F1
#
_entry.id   AF-A0A2M7Z6X0-F1
#
_cell.length_a   1.000
_cell.length_b   1.000
_cell.length_c   1.000
_cell.angle_alpha   90.00
_cell.angle_beta   90.00
_cell.angle_gamma   90.00
#
_symmetry.space_group_name_H-M   'P 1'
#
loop_
_entity.id
_entity.type
_entity.pdbx_description
1 polymer ?
#
loop_
_entity_poly.entity_id
_entity_poly.type
_entity_poly.pdbx_seq_one_letter_code
_entity_poly.pdbx_strand_id
1 'polypeptide(L)'
;MSSNPKKMISSDEVRQIILENFGEVEYLTTEQYLQLVELTGLIKLNLRYHLKKLQINWKKYQKKPKDSNSLIQTTLNFVDLDETTEPELGREIEKEERERQKMVEKVFVFLSRARTAESVKYKFGTIGLEIFQEFRDKNPDGFILKQGESPYGEVTYYFEQIVNGCVEVKPRIFTIMQSENDRDYLGIIFPQDLDFSERKEDSAIRIIPIDSVTFGDHLCDLGAFKEVLRRLATKPYVFAFFNGNILGGSSYTEFTASDLRHEFKSLIAPVAHKILWAQSGNVEDSASNVDGVDPLRDVCLDLGIHHTVRPVRADVYWKDPLNPIEFYAIHGRSGAKKDGSKLNAILEVAKNQNFPHFTIMGHLEEAIVDDSVVYSADPTNNKIKESKSYLIICPGFRIYTGSVREIKGYTPPVSGRVECIIHSDNAPEATL
;
A
#
# COMPACT_ATOMS: atom_id res chain seq x y z
N MET A 1 -25.48 -5.36 4.22
CA MET A 1 -26.45 -4.77 5.18
C MET A 1 -27.37 -3.85 4.41
N SER A 2 -28.70 -3.96 4.58
CA SER A 2 -29.66 -3.13 3.83
C SER A 2 -29.46 -1.67 4.18
N SER A 3 -29.02 -0.85 3.22
CA SER A 3 -29.22 0.58 3.28
C SER A 3 -30.72 0.80 3.44
N ASN A 4 -31.14 1.32 4.60
CA ASN A 4 -32.51 1.79 4.75
C ASN A 4 -32.65 2.92 3.70
N PRO A 5 -33.44 2.75 2.63
CA PRO A 5 -33.69 3.86 1.72
C PRO A 5 -34.22 4.99 2.59
N LYS A 6 -33.61 6.19 2.53
CA LYS A 6 -34.13 7.37 3.24
C LYS A 6 -35.60 7.48 2.87
N LYS A 7 -36.48 7.05 3.78
CA LYS A 7 -37.91 6.94 3.53
C LYS A 7 -38.37 8.34 3.15
N MET A 8 -38.79 8.55 1.91
CA MET A 8 -39.34 9.83 1.50
C MET A 8 -40.58 10.06 2.35
N ILE A 9 -40.48 11.00 3.29
CA ILE A 9 -41.60 11.41 4.12
C ILE A 9 -42.58 12.19 3.24
N SER A 10 -43.83 11.76 3.22
CA SER A 10 -44.90 12.43 2.49
C SER A 10 -45.29 13.75 3.17
N SER A 11 -45.99 14.63 2.43
CA SER A 11 -46.46 15.90 3.02
C SER A 11 -47.48 15.68 4.14
N ASP A 12 -48.24 14.60 4.08
CA ASP A 12 -49.18 14.22 5.13
C ASP A 12 -48.46 13.71 6.39
N GLU A 13 -47.38 12.96 6.23
CA GLU A 13 -46.52 12.58 7.38
C GLU A 13 -45.87 13.82 8.01
N VAL A 14 -45.39 14.80 7.21
CA VAL A 14 -44.89 16.07 7.76
C VAL A 14 -45.99 16.85 8.50
N ARG A 15 -47.21 16.89 7.95
CA ARG A 15 -48.37 17.53 8.60
C ARG A 15 -48.68 16.87 9.94
N GLN A 16 -48.66 15.54 9.98
CA GLN A 16 -48.92 14.78 11.20
C GLN A 16 -47.87 15.06 12.27
N ILE A 17 -46.58 15.08 11.90
CA ILE A 17 -45.50 15.45 12.82
C ILE A 17 -45.67 16.87 13.36
N ILE A 18 -46.12 17.81 12.52
CA ILE A 18 -46.39 19.20 12.96
C ILE A 18 -47.55 19.22 13.95
N LEU A 19 -48.66 18.55 13.65
CA LEU A 19 -49.83 18.50 14.52
C LEU A 19 -49.50 17.89 15.89
N GLU A 20 -48.73 16.80 15.91
CA GLU A 20 -48.36 16.09 17.13
C GLU A 20 -47.42 16.89 18.04
N ASN A 21 -46.49 17.66 17.47
CA ASN A 21 -45.45 18.35 18.24
C ASN A 21 -45.74 19.83 18.49
N PHE A 22 -46.51 20.47 17.61
CA PHE A 22 -46.75 21.91 17.62
C PHE A 22 -48.24 22.29 17.58
N GLY A 23 -49.15 21.33 17.38
CA GLY A 23 -50.59 21.58 17.23
C GLY A 23 -50.98 22.14 15.86
N GLU A 24 -52.23 22.58 15.71
CA GLU A 24 -52.65 23.33 14.53
C GLU A 24 -51.98 24.71 14.53
N VAL A 25 -51.03 24.90 13.62
CA VAL A 25 -50.25 26.13 13.49
C VAL A 25 -50.33 26.66 12.07
N GLU A 26 -50.78 27.90 11.92
CA GLU A 26 -50.66 28.63 10.65
C GLU A 26 -49.21 29.09 10.39
N TYR A 27 -48.41 29.24 11.46
CA TYR A 27 -47.04 29.73 11.39
C TYR A 27 -46.09 28.96 12.31
N LEU A 28 -44.89 28.64 11.81
CA LEU A 28 -43.79 28.14 12.64
C LEU A 28 -42.81 29.27 12.99
N THR A 29 -42.39 29.31 14.26
CA THR A 29 -41.24 30.13 14.68
C THR A 29 -39.94 29.53 14.15
N THR A 30 -38.86 30.31 14.21
CA THR A 30 -37.53 29.85 13.78
C THR A 30 -37.06 28.61 14.55
N GLU A 31 -37.36 28.56 15.85
CA GLU A 31 -37.00 27.47 16.74
C GLU A 31 -37.80 26.20 16.42
N GLN A 32 -39.13 26.33 16.23
CA GLN A 32 -39.99 25.19 15.88
C GLN A 32 -39.64 24.58 14.51
N TYR A 33 -39.25 25.37 13.52
CA TYR A 33 -38.82 24.83 12.23
C TYR A 33 -37.46 24.12 12.31
N LEU A 34 -36.53 24.60 13.13
CA LEU A 34 -35.26 23.88 13.34
C LEU A 34 -35.50 22.56 14.06
N GLN A 35 -36.40 22.53 15.05
CA GLN A 35 -36.85 21.29 15.68
C GLN A 35 -37.53 20.36 14.67
N LEU A 36 -38.33 20.90 13.75
CA LEU A 36 -38.98 20.11 12.70
C LEU A 36 -37.98 19.53 11.68
N VAL A 37 -36.87 20.24 11.38
CA VAL A 37 -35.75 19.71 10.57
C VAL A 37 -35.12 18.49 11.25
N GLU A 38 -34.90 18.57 12.55
CA GLU A 38 -34.33 17.47 13.34
C GLU A 38 -35.29 16.28 13.43
N LEU A 39 -36.57 16.53 13.72
CA LEU A 39 -37.60 15.49 13.84
C LEU A 39 -37.87 14.73 12.54
N THR A 40 -37.79 15.41 11.40
CA THR A 40 -38.07 14.81 10.09
C THR A 40 -36.82 14.22 9.42
N GLY A 41 -35.62 14.61 9.86
CA GLY A 41 -34.36 14.27 9.19
C GLY A 41 -34.24 14.85 7.77
N LEU A 42 -35.14 15.78 7.40
CA LEU A 42 -35.16 16.41 6.08
C LEU A 42 -34.14 17.55 6.01
N ILE A 43 -33.45 17.66 4.88
CA ILE A 43 -32.63 18.85 4.59
C ILE A 43 -33.58 20.07 4.50
N LYS A 44 -33.12 21.22 5.01
CA LYS A 44 -33.91 22.47 5.12
C LYS A 44 -34.71 22.83 3.86
N LEU A 45 -34.17 22.54 2.67
CA LEU A 45 -34.84 22.80 1.39
C LEU A 45 -36.08 21.92 1.20
N ASN A 46 -35.99 20.62 1.51
CA ASN A 46 -37.13 19.69 1.40
C ASN A 46 -38.20 19.98 2.44
N LEU A 47 -37.81 20.37 3.67
CA LEU A 47 -38.81 20.75 4.66
C LEU A 47 -39.58 22.01 4.26
N ARG A 48 -38.91 22.97 3.59
CA ARG A 48 -39.60 24.16 3.04
C ARG A 48 -40.63 23.79 1.97
N TYR A 49 -40.31 22.82 1.11
CA TYR A 49 -41.24 22.32 0.11
C TYR A 49 -42.53 21.78 0.76
N HIS A 50 -42.40 20.93 1.79
CA HIS A 50 -43.56 20.38 2.50
C HIS A 50 -44.37 21.44 3.26
N LEU A 51 -43.70 22.37 3.95
CA LEU A 51 -44.38 23.45 4.67
C LEU A 51 -45.17 24.37 3.74
N LYS A 52 -44.61 24.67 2.56
CA LYS A 52 -45.30 25.47 1.53
C LYS A 52 -46.55 24.77 1.00
N LYS A 53 -46.47 23.46 0.74
CA LYS A 53 -47.63 22.65 0.29
C LYS A 53 -48.74 22.57 1.34
N LEU A 54 -48.37 22.62 2.62
CA LEU A 54 -49.32 22.66 3.74
C LEU A 54 -49.86 24.07 4.03
N GLN A 55 -49.47 25.08 3.24
CA GLN A 55 -49.79 26.50 3.47
C GLN A 55 -49.34 27.03 4.85
N ILE A 56 -48.32 26.39 5.45
CA ILE A 56 -47.76 26.79 6.73
C ILE A 56 -46.59 27.74 6.45
N ASN A 57 -46.77 29.01 6.86
CA ASN A 57 -45.74 30.02 6.72
C ASN A 57 -44.72 29.91 7.86
N TRP A 58 -43.49 30.38 7.65
CA TRP A 58 -42.55 30.58 8.77
C TRP A 58 -42.10 32.04 8.79
N LYS A 59 -41.95 32.61 9.99
CA LYS A 59 -41.37 33.94 10.15
C LYS A 59 -39.97 33.81 10.73
N LYS A 60 -38.97 34.29 9.99
CA LYS A 60 -37.63 34.50 10.56
C LYS A 60 -37.75 35.62 11.60
N TYR A 61 -37.42 35.33 12.85
CA TYR A 61 -37.45 36.32 13.93
C TYR A 61 -36.56 37.54 13.54
N GLN A 62 -37.15 38.69 13.21
CA GLN A 62 -36.42 39.94 13.08
C GLN A 62 -36.35 40.62 14.46
N LYS A 63 -35.39 40.19 15.30
CA LYS A 63 -34.96 41.04 16.41
C LYS A 63 -34.14 42.19 15.82
N LYS A 64 -34.69 43.40 15.82
CA LYS A 64 -33.90 44.63 15.65
C LYS A 64 -32.93 44.75 16.85
N PRO A 65 -31.61 44.84 16.66
CA PRO A 65 -30.77 45.52 17.64
C PRO A 65 -31.06 47.02 17.48
N LYS A 66 -31.62 47.63 18.53
CA LYS A 66 -31.40 49.06 18.76
C LYS A 66 -29.96 49.19 19.24
N ASP A 67 -29.05 49.43 18.31
CA ASP A 67 -27.92 50.36 18.44
C ASP A 67 -26.70 49.94 17.58
N SER A 68 -26.20 50.96 16.87
CA SER A 68 -24.88 51.13 16.26
C SER A 68 -24.40 50.23 15.11
N ASN A 69 -24.39 50.87 13.93
CA ASN A 69 -23.34 50.92 12.91
C ASN A 69 -22.73 49.67 12.26
N SER A 70 -22.85 49.68 10.93
CA SER A 70 -22.10 48.94 9.91
C SER A 70 -22.36 47.43 9.81
N LEU A 71 -23.18 47.04 8.83
CA LEU A 71 -22.78 46.17 7.71
C LEU A 71 -24.02 45.86 6.85
N ILE A 72 -23.89 46.15 5.56
CA ILE A 72 -24.58 45.54 4.40
C ILE A 72 -25.97 44.92 4.69
N GLN A 73 -27.02 45.71 4.44
CA GLN A 73 -28.36 45.16 4.20
C GLN A 73 -28.39 44.49 2.82
N THR A 74 -28.33 43.17 2.78
CA THR A 74 -28.82 42.42 1.61
C THR A 74 -30.33 42.25 1.77
N THR A 75 -31.09 43.16 1.19
CA THR A 75 -32.54 43.04 1.04
C THR A 75 -32.83 41.86 0.11
N LEU A 76 -33.12 40.68 0.66
CA LEU A 76 -33.75 39.60 -0.11
C LEU A 76 -35.22 40.00 -0.28
N ASN A 77 -35.54 40.62 -1.41
CA ASN A 77 -36.92 40.76 -1.87
C ASN A 77 -37.50 39.34 -2.00
N PHE A 78 -38.47 39.02 -1.14
CA PHE A 78 -39.32 37.85 -1.34
C PHE A 78 -40.24 38.17 -2.50
N VAL A 79 -39.87 37.67 -3.68
CA VAL A 79 -40.78 37.57 -4.81
C VAL A 79 -41.78 36.47 -4.44
N ASP A 80 -43.08 36.77 -4.49
CA ASP A 80 -44.12 35.75 -4.51
C ASP A 80 -43.80 34.81 -5.69
N LEU A 81 -43.25 33.64 -5.35
CA LEU A 81 -42.94 32.60 -6.31
C LEU A 81 -44.28 32.00 -6.77
N ASP A 82 -44.81 32.59 -7.84
CA ASP A 82 -45.93 32.11 -8.64
C ASP A 82 -45.82 30.60 -8.87
N GLU A 83 -46.94 29.88 -8.92
CA GLU A 83 -47.01 28.41 -9.09
C GLU A 83 -46.25 27.92 -10.35
N THR A 84 -45.90 28.83 -11.26
CA THR A 84 -45.06 28.62 -12.43
C THR A 84 -43.55 28.41 -12.14
N THR A 85 -43.05 28.78 -10.95
CA THR A 85 -41.61 28.70 -10.58
C THR A 85 -41.20 27.41 -9.86
N GLU A 86 -42.14 26.64 -9.30
CA GLU A 86 -41.84 25.34 -8.67
C GLU A 86 -41.28 24.29 -9.63
N PRO A 87 -41.79 24.17 -10.87
CA PRO A 87 -41.20 23.28 -11.88
C PRO A 87 -39.81 23.70 -12.34
N GLU A 88 -39.44 24.99 -12.17
CA GLU A 88 -38.13 25.50 -12.57
C GLU A 88 -37.07 25.19 -11.51
N LEU A 89 -37.38 25.40 -10.23
CA LEU A 89 -36.48 25.07 -9.12
C LEU A 89 -36.20 23.57 -9.03
N GLY A 90 -37.21 22.72 -9.26
CA GLY A 90 -37.02 21.27 -9.33
C GLY A 90 -36.08 20.86 -10.47
N ARG A 91 -36.23 21.48 -11.65
CA ARG A 91 -35.35 21.26 -12.81
C ARG A 91 -33.91 21.71 -12.56
N GLU A 92 -33.72 22.79 -11.80
CA GLU A 92 -32.40 23.29 -11.43
C GLU A 92 -31.68 22.35 -10.46
N ILE A 93 -32.38 21.86 -9.42
CA ILE A 93 -31.85 20.89 -8.46
C ILE A 93 -31.47 19.57 -9.16
N GLU A 94 -32.34 19.06 -10.04
CA GLU A 94 -32.05 17.84 -10.82
C GLU A 94 -30.84 18.02 -11.73
N LYS A 95 -30.66 19.21 -12.31
CA LYS A 95 -29.51 19.54 -13.15
C LYS A 95 -28.22 19.57 -12.32
N GLU A 96 -28.23 20.24 -11.17
CA GLU A 96 -27.09 20.29 -10.24
C GLU A 96 -26.69 18.89 -9.76
N GLU A 97 -27.65 18.07 -9.35
CA GLU A 97 -27.38 16.69 -8.90
C GLU A 97 -26.78 15.84 -10.02
N ARG A 98 -27.30 15.99 -11.25
CA ARG A 98 -26.75 15.29 -12.42
C ARG A 98 -25.33 15.75 -12.76
N GLU A 99 -25.03 17.03 -12.63
CA GLU A 99 -23.69 17.57 -12.84
C GLU A 99 -22.72 17.10 -11.75
N ARG A 100 -23.17 17.05 -10.51
CA ARG A 100 -22.43 16.50 -9.38
C ARG A 100 -22.13 15.02 -9.58
N GLN A 101 -23.11 14.21 -9.98
CA GLN A 101 -22.91 12.78 -10.23
C GLN A 101 -21.88 12.53 -11.34
N LYS A 102 -21.92 13.31 -12.42
CA LYS A 102 -20.87 13.26 -13.45
C LYS A 102 -19.49 13.65 -12.92
N MET A 103 -19.42 14.57 -11.96
CA MET A 103 -18.16 14.93 -11.30
C MET A 103 -17.66 13.78 -10.43
N VAL A 104 -18.54 13.12 -9.67
CA VAL A 104 -18.22 11.93 -8.86
C VAL A 104 -17.58 10.85 -9.73
N GLU A 105 -18.19 10.52 -10.86
CA GLU A 105 -17.65 9.55 -11.82
C GLU A 105 -16.28 9.96 -12.37
N LYS A 106 -16.09 11.24 -12.70
CA LYS A 106 -14.80 11.76 -13.18
C LYS A 106 -13.70 11.70 -12.12
N VAL A 107 -14.01 12.04 -10.87
CA VAL A 107 -13.06 11.95 -9.76
C VAL A 107 -12.73 10.48 -9.48
N PHE A 108 -13.74 9.60 -9.48
CA PHE A 108 -13.56 8.16 -9.34
C PHE A 108 -12.62 7.59 -10.41
N VAL A 109 -12.86 7.88 -11.69
CA VAL A 109 -11.99 7.45 -12.80
C VAL A 109 -10.59 8.06 -12.67
N PHE A 110 -10.46 9.31 -12.22
CA PHE A 110 -9.16 9.92 -12.02
C PHE A 110 -8.34 9.26 -10.90
N LEU A 111 -9.03 8.79 -9.86
CA LEU A 111 -8.48 8.03 -8.75
C LEU A 111 -8.34 6.53 -9.06
N SER A 112 -8.63 6.06 -10.28
CA SER A 112 -8.23 4.71 -10.71
C SER A 112 -6.70 4.52 -10.75
N ARG A 113 -5.95 5.61 -10.58
CA ARG A 113 -4.49 5.67 -10.46
C ARG A 113 -4.12 6.48 -9.24
N ALA A 114 -2.88 6.33 -8.76
CA ALA A 114 -2.38 7.09 -7.63
C ALA A 114 -2.34 8.58 -7.94
N ARG A 115 -2.96 9.37 -7.08
CA ARG A 115 -3.04 10.83 -7.18
C ARG A 115 -2.86 11.48 -5.82
N THR A 116 -2.21 12.63 -5.77
CA THR A 116 -2.17 13.46 -4.56
C THR A 116 -3.49 14.22 -4.39
N ALA A 117 -3.84 14.61 -3.18
CA ALA A 117 -5.03 15.44 -2.93
C ALA A 117 -4.94 16.79 -3.68
N GLU A 118 -3.73 17.35 -3.78
CA GLU A 118 -3.41 18.55 -4.54
C GLU A 118 -3.72 18.37 -6.03
N SER A 119 -3.39 17.21 -6.60
CA SER A 119 -3.68 16.93 -8.01
C SER A 119 -5.18 16.81 -8.29
N VAL A 120 -5.96 16.27 -7.34
CA VAL A 120 -7.43 16.22 -7.40
C VAL A 120 -7.99 17.64 -7.39
N LYS A 121 -7.56 18.46 -6.43
CA LYS A 121 -7.96 19.87 -6.31
C LYS A 121 -7.58 20.68 -7.55
N TYR A 122 -6.38 20.49 -8.08
CA TYR A 122 -5.91 21.18 -9.28
C TYR A 122 -6.78 20.86 -10.50
N LYS A 123 -7.16 19.58 -10.66
CA LYS A 123 -7.92 19.13 -11.83
C LYS A 123 -9.42 19.42 -11.74
N PHE A 124 -10.01 19.34 -10.55
CA PHE A 124 -11.47 19.37 -10.35
C PHE A 124 -11.95 20.49 -9.40
N GLY A 125 -11.05 21.36 -8.94
CA GLY A 125 -11.36 22.44 -8.02
C GLY A 125 -11.76 21.95 -6.62
N THR A 126 -12.40 22.83 -5.85
CA THR A 126 -12.86 22.54 -4.48
C THR A 126 -13.90 21.43 -4.43
N ILE A 127 -14.81 21.37 -5.41
CA ILE A 127 -15.86 20.34 -5.51
C ILE A 127 -15.23 18.95 -5.63
N GLY A 128 -14.18 18.79 -6.44
CA GLY A 128 -13.49 17.50 -6.55
C GLY A 128 -12.78 17.10 -5.26
N LEU A 129 -12.26 18.07 -4.50
CA LEU A 129 -11.66 17.81 -3.19
C LEU A 129 -12.71 17.38 -2.16
N GLU A 130 -13.90 17.99 -2.16
CA GLU A 130 -15.04 17.58 -1.32
C GLU A 130 -15.47 16.14 -1.62
N ILE A 131 -15.66 15.80 -2.91
CA ILE A 131 -15.97 14.43 -3.34
C ILE A 131 -14.86 13.44 -2.90
N PHE A 132 -13.59 13.85 -2.99
CA PHE A 132 -12.49 13.02 -2.50
C PHE A 132 -12.56 12.77 -0.99
N GLN A 133 -12.91 13.78 -0.18
CA GLN A 133 -13.12 13.56 1.26
C GLN A 133 -14.31 12.62 1.52
N GLU A 134 -15.41 12.76 0.77
CA GLU A 134 -16.54 11.83 0.85
C GLU A 134 -16.11 10.39 0.56
N PHE A 135 -15.21 10.18 -0.40
CA PHE A 135 -14.68 8.85 -0.69
C PHE A 135 -13.80 8.28 0.43
N ARG A 136 -13.12 9.13 1.21
CA ARG A 136 -12.38 8.69 2.40
C ARG A 136 -13.30 8.20 3.50
N ASP A 137 -14.46 8.84 3.64
CA ASP A 137 -15.47 8.47 4.63
C ASP A 137 -16.31 7.27 4.15
N LYS A 138 -16.58 7.19 2.84
CA LYS A 138 -17.42 6.18 2.23
C LYS A 138 -16.92 5.79 0.84
N ASN A 139 -16.32 4.60 0.78
CA ASN A 139 -15.88 4.03 -0.49
C ASN A 139 -17.06 3.72 -1.43
N PRO A 140 -16.88 3.85 -2.77
CA PRO A 140 -17.80 3.32 -3.77
C PRO A 140 -17.98 1.79 -3.64
N ASP A 141 -19.15 1.29 -4.02
CA ASP A 141 -19.47 -0.14 -3.94
C ASP A 141 -18.47 -0.98 -4.74
N GLY A 142 -17.86 -1.96 -4.08
CA GLY A 142 -16.87 -2.85 -4.70
C GLY A 142 -15.47 -2.25 -4.87
N PHE A 143 -15.20 -1.07 -4.30
CA PHE A 143 -13.88 -0.44 -4.32
C PHE A 143 -13.45 -0.02 -2.91
N ILE A 144 -12.14 0.10 -2.71
CA ILE A 144 -11.54 0.68 -1.52
C ILE A 144 -10.52 1.75 -1.93
N LEU A 145 -10.63 2.93 -1.32
CA LEU A 145 -9.65 4.00 -1.47
C LEU A 145 -8.43 3.65 -0.62
N LYS A 146 -7.34 3.29 -1.27
CA LYS A 146 -6.06 3.03 -0.64
C LYS A 146 -5.20 4.28 -0.61
N GLN A 147 -4.30 4.29 0.37
CA GLN A 147 -3.24 5.29 0.48
C GLN A 147 -1.90 4.66 0.09
N GLY A 148 -1.27 5.23 -0.93
CA GLY A 148 0.06 4.89 -1.40
C GLY A 148 1.09 5.97 -1.05
N GLU A 149 2.28 5.77 -1.59
CA GLU A 149 3.39 6.73 -1.53
C GLU A 149 4.06 6.77 -2.90
N SER A 150 4.32 7.97 -3.41
CA SER A 150 5.03 8.15 -4.68
C SER A 150 6.53 7.86 -4.51
N PRO A 151 7.29 7.70 -5.60
CA PRO A 151 8.75 7.58 -5.54
C PRO A 151 9.46 8.78 -4.87
N TYR A 152 8.76 9.91 -4.72
CA TYR A 152 9.26 11.12 -4.07
C TYR A 152 8.82 11.24 -2.60
N GLY A 153 8.15 10.22 -2.04
CA GLY A 153 7.64 10.24 -0.67
C GLY A 153 6.33 11.00 -0.47
N GLU A 154 5.63 11.35 -1.56
CA GLU A 154 4.35 12.04 -1.47
C GLU A 154 3.21 11.05 -1.21
N VAL A 155 2.26 11.42 -0.36
CA VAL A 155 1.08 10.58 -0.12
C VAL A 155 0.17 10.60 -1.35
N THR A 156 -0.12 9.42 -1.89
CA THR A 156 -1.02 9.24 -3.03
C THR A 156 -2.26 8.44 -2.63
N TYR A 157 -3.33 8.58 -3.41
CA TYR A 157 -4.59 7.87 -3.21
C TYR A 157 -5.06 7.25 -4.52
N TYR A 158 -5.59 6.04 -4.45
CA TYR A 158 -6.17 5.34 -5.58
C TYR A 158 -7.27 4.37 -5.15
N PHE A 159 -8.21 4.10 -6.04
CA PHE A 159 -9.19 3.04 -5.88
C PHE A 159 -8.61 1.71 -6.33
N GLU A 160 -8.70 0.72 -5.46
CA GLU A 160 -8.52 -0.68 -5.82
C GLU A 160 -9.88 -1.37 -5.80
N GLN A 161 -10.11 -2.27 -6.75
CA GLN A 161 -11.29 -3.11 -6.75
C GLN A 161 -11.22 -4.10 -5.59
N ILE A 162 -12.28 -4.19 -4.79
CA ILE A 162 -12.41 -5.21 -3.76
C ILE A 162 -12.66 -6.54 -4.47
N VAL A 163 -11.59 -7.32 -4.66
CA VAL A 163 -11.72 -8.70 -5.07
C VAL A 163 -12.01 -9.52 -3.81
N ASN A 164 -13.20 -10.12 -3.74
CA ASN A 164 -13.61 -10.94 -2.60
C ASN A 164 -12.64 -12.10 -2.41
N GLY A 165 -11.90 -12.08 -1.30
CA GLY A 165 -10.90 -13.08 -0.96
C GLY A 165 -9.92 -12.49 0.04
N CYS A 166 -10.31 -12.43 1.31
CA CYS A 166 -9.34 -12.10 2.36
C CYS A 166 -8.36 -13.27 2.42
N VAL A 167 -7.15 -13.09 1.88
CA VAL A 167 -6.15 -14.15 1.98
C VAL A 167 -5.56 -14.08 3.37
N GLU A 168 -5.98 -15.02 4.22
CA GLU A 168 -5.50 -15.11 5.59
C GLU A 168 -4.01 -15.45 5.59
N VAL A 169 -3.19 -14.48 5.98
CA VAL A 169 -1.76 -14.69 6.17
C VAL A 169 -1.56 -15.41 7.50
N LYS A 170 -0.89 -16.56 7.46
CA LYS A 170 -0.54 -17.30 8.69
C LYS A 170 0.25 -16.41 9.66
N PRO A 171 0.21 -16.68 10.97
CA PRO A 171 1.05 -15.99 11.93
C PRO A 171 2.54 -16.16 11.60
N ARG A 172 3.32 -15.09 11.81
CA ARG A 172 4.79 -15.13 11.71
C ARG A 172 5.32 -15.78 12.97
N ILE A 173 6.30 -16.66 12.81
CA ILE A 173 7.01 -17.24 13.96
C ILE A 173 8.13 -16.34 14.47
N PHE A 174 8.46 -15.27 13.74
CA PHE A 174 9.47 -14.28 14.09
C PHE A 174 8.80 -12.93 14.34
N THR A 175 9.51 -12.07 15.06
CA THR A 175 9.12 -10.67 15.26
C THR A 175 10.11 -9.77 14.52
N ILE A 176 9.61 -8.66 13.95
CA ILE A 176 10.45 -7.61 13.37
C ILE A 176 10.44 -6.42 14.33
N MET A 177 11.62 -6.00 14.76
CA MET A 177 11.87 -4.73 15.43
C MET A 177 12.49 -3.77 14.44
N GLN A 178 11.95 -2.56 14.34
CA GLN A 178 12.47 -1.52 13.46
C GLN A 178 13.20 -0.47 14.30
N SER A 179 14.37 0.00 13.84
CA SER A 179 15.08 1.08 14.54
C SER A 179 14.32 2.40 14.43
N GLU A 180 14.31 3.16 15.53
CA GLU A 180 13.73 4.52 15.57
C GLU A 180 14.53 5.52 14.71
N ASN A 181 15.84 5.29 14.59
CA ASN A 181 16.77 6.19 13.90
C ASN A 181 16.99 5.83 12.43
N ASP A 182 16.77 4.57 12.07
CA ASP A 182 16.85 4.11 10.69
C ASP A 182 15.77 3.06 10.40
N ARG A 183 14.77 3.47 9.63
CA ARG A 183 13.62 2.64 9.30
C ARG A 183 13.99 1.37 8.52
N ASP A 184 15.16 1.32 7.89
CA ASP A 184 15.61 0.17 7.11
C ASP A 184 16.62 -0.72 7.84
N TYR A 185 16.88 -0.40 9.11
CA TYR A 185 17.53 -1.30 10.02
C TYR A 185 16.49 -2.15 10.75
N LEU A 186 16.59 -3.47 10.60
CA LEU A 186 15.65 -4.46 11.12
C LEU A 186 16.32 -5.40 12.11
N GLY A 187 15.75 -5.57 13.29
CA GLY A 187 16.03 -6.70 14.17
C GLY A 187 15.01 -7.81 13.94
N ILE A 188 15.43 -8.96 13.44
CA ILE A 188 14.56 -10.12 13.18
C ILE A 188 14.80 -11.16 14.25
N ILE A 189 13.80 -11.40 15.08
CA ILE A 189 13.95 -12.22 16.28
C ILE A 189 13.14 -13.50 16.13
N PHE A 190 13.85 -14.63 16.11
CA PHE A 190 13.25 -15.96 16.17
C PHE A 190 13.19 -16.47 17.62
N PRO A 191 12.17 -17.27 17.98
CA PRO A 191 12.13 -17.95 19.27
C PRO A 191 13.39 -18.82 19.48
N GLN A 192 14.00 -18.73 20.66
CA GLN A 192 15.25 -19.45 20.94
C GLN A 192 15.03 -20.95 21.18
N ASP A 193 13.82 -21.34 21.56
CA ASP A 193 13.40 -22.74 21.72
C ASP A 193 13.05 -23.41 20.39
N LEU A 194 12.97 -22.65 19.30
CA LEU A 194 12.71 -23.16 17.95
C LEU A 194 13.82 -24.12 17.50
N ASP A 195 13.47 -25.38 17.31
CA ASP A 195 14.36 -26.42 16.78
C ASP A 195 13.74 -26.99 15.50
N PHE A 196 14.55 -27.04 14.44
CA PHE A 196 14.11 -27.46 13.12
C PHE A 196 14.64 -28.84 12.72
N SER A 197 15.34 -29.51 13.63
CA SER A 197 16.03 -30.75 13.38
C SER A 197 15.43 -31.94 14.11
N GLU A 198 15.79 -33.15 13.66
CA GLU A 198 15.73 -34.34 14.50
C GLU A 198 17.00 -34.49 15.38
N ARG A 199 18.11 -33.83 15.00
CA ARG A 199 19.39 -33.79 15.71
C ARG A 199 19.89 -32.35 15.81
N LYS A 200 20.21 -31.90 17.02
CA LYS A 200 20.49 -30.49 17.34
C LYS A 200 21.57 -29.84 16.44
N GLU A 201 22.57 -30.62 16.03
CA GLU A 201 23.65 -30.23 15.10
C GLU A 201 23.18 -29.96 13.67
N ASP A 202 22.03 -30.48 13.25
CA ASP A 202 21.46 -30.29 11.91
C ASP A 202 20.42 -29.15 11.88
N SER A 203 20.13 -28.52 13.03
CA SER A 203 19.14 -27.44 13.11
C SER A 203 19.72 -26.16 12.53
N ALA A 204 19.15 -25.71 11.42
CA ALA A 204 19.53 -24.46 10.78
C ALA A 204 18.32 -23.66 10.27
N ILE A 205 18.38 -22.34 10.37
CA ILE A 205 17.52 -21.43 9.61
C ILE A 205 18.13 -21.24 8.22
N ARG A 206 17.31 -21.31 7.18
CA ARG A 206 17.72 -21.09 5.80
C ARG A 206 16.94 -19.90 5.23
N ILE A 207 17.65 -18.88 4.79
CA ILE A 207 17.07 -17.66 4.22
C ILE A 207 17.46 -17.58 2.75
N ILE A 208 16.45 -17.56 1.87
CA ILE A 208 16.64 -17.47 0.42
C ILE A 208 16.46 -16.01 0.00
N PRO A 209 17.53 -15.31 -0.43
CA PRO A 209 17.36 -14.04 -1.13
C PRO A 209 16.71 -14.29 -2.50
N ILE A 210 15.58 -13.64 -2.75
CA ILE A 210 14.85 -13.72 -4.02
C ILE A 210 14.97 -12.37 -4.72
N ASP A 211 15.52 -12.35 -5.92
CA ASP A 211 15.70 -11.14 -6.74
C ASP A 211 15.26 -11.41 -8.17
N SER A 212 14.94 -10.34 -8.91
CA SER A 212 14.74 -10.39 -10.38
C SER A 212 13.76 -11.48 -10.82
N VAL A 213 12.62 -11.58 -10.11
CA VAL A 213 11.49 -12.43 -10.51
C VAL A 213 10.80 -11.84 -11.73
N THR A 214 10.59 -10.53 -11.73
CA THR A 214 9.95 -9.75 -12.80
C THR A 214 8.59 -10.31 -13.21
N PHE A 215 7.75 -10.61 -12.23
CA PHE A 215 6.39 -11.08 -12.43
C PHE A 215 5.59 -10.06 -13.24
N GLY A 216 5.16 -10.45 -14.44
CA GLY A 216 4.57 -9.55 -15.45
C GLY A 216 5.44 -9.38 -16.69
N ASP A 217 6.69 -9.83 -16.68
CA ASP A 217 7.51 -9.98 -17.88
C ASP A 217 7.24 -11.33 -18.57
N HIS A 218 7.14 -11.36 -19.89
CA HIS A 218 6.98 -12.59 -20.68
C HIS A 218 8.19 -13.54 -20.56
N LEU A 219 9.35 -13.02 -20.14
CA LEU A 219 10.55 -13.81 -19.86
C LEU A 219 10.63 -14.31 -18.40
N CYS A 220 9.63 -14.07 -17.56
CA CYS A 220 9.61 -14.58 -16.19
C CYS A 220 9.58 -16.12 -16.18
N ASP A 221 10.57 -16.74 -15.52
CA ASP A 221 10.54 -18.18 -15.23
C ASP A 221 9.67 -18.44 -13.99
N LEU A 222 8.36 -18.35 -14.20
CA LEU A 222 7.37 -18.57 -13.15
C LEU A 222 7.44 -19.99 -12.56
N GLY A 223 7.94 -20.97 -13.32
CA GLY A 223 8.12 -22.34 -12.86
C GLY A 223 9.20 -22.41 -11.77
N ALA A 224 10.38 -21.86 -12.05
CA ALA A 224 11.47 -21.76 -11.07
C ALA A 224 11.06 -20.96 -9.82
N PHE A 225 10.31 -19.87 -9.99
CA PHE A 225 9.84 -19.08 -8.86
C PHE A 225 8.84 -19.86 -7.98
N LYS A 226 7.85 -20.51 -8.60
CA LYS A 226 6.89 -21.36 -7.87
C LYS A 226 7.54 -22.50 -7.11
N GLU A 227 8.66 -23.03 -7.61
CA GLU A 227 9.43 -24.05 -6.90
C GLU A 227 10.04 -23.53 -5.60
N VAL A 228 10.55 -22.28 -5.59
CA VAL A 228 11.00 -21.61 -4.36
C VAL A 228 9.85 -21.40 -3.38
N LEU A 229 8.70 -20.94 -3.86
CA LEU A 229 7.50 -20.77 -3.03
C LEU A 229 7.02 -22.10 -2.43
N ARG A 230 7.04 -23.18 -3.21
CA ARG A 230 6.69 -24.53 -2.74
C ARG A 230 7.61 -24.97 -1.62
N ARG A 231 8.90 -24.65 -1.70
CA ARG A 231 9.85 -24.96 -0.62
C ARG A 231 9.56 -24.14 0.64
N LEU A 232 9.32 -22.83 0.51
CA LEU A 232 8.88 -21.99 1.62
C LEU A 232 7.61 -22.56 2.28
N ALA A 233 6.65 -23.03 1.49
CA ALA A 233 5.42 -23.63 2.01
C ALA A 233 5.67 -24.94 2.78
N THR A 234 6.56 -25.79 2.28
CA THR A 234 6.72 -27.18 2.76
C THR A 234 7.80 -27.35 3.83
N LYS A 235 8.77 -26.43 3.94
CA LYS A 235 9.88 -26.54 4.90
C LYS A 235 9.75 -25.48 6.00
N PRO A 236 9.56 -25.86 7.28
CA PRO A 236 9.31 -24.90 8.36
C PRO A 236 10.50 -23.97 8.65
N TYR A 237 11.72 -24.41 8.32
CA TYR A 237 12.99 -23.72 8.55
C TYR A 237 13.49 -22.86 7.38
N VAL A 238 12.71 -22.76 6.30
CA VAL A 238 13.07 -21.98 5.11
C VAL A 238 12.26 -20.69 5.10
N PHE A 239 12.97 -19.57 5.01
CA PHE A 239 12.47 -18.20 4.93
C PHE A 239 13.04 -17.55 3.67
N ALA A 240 12.51 -16.38 3.33
CA ALA A 240 13.02 -15.61 2.21
C ALA A 240 12.88 -14.12 2.44
N PHE A 241 13.51 -13.33 1.60
CA PHE A 241 13.18 -11.92 1.43
C PHE A 241 13.26 -11.56 -0.04
N PHE A 242 12.59 -10.47 -0.41
CA PHE A 242 12.63 -9.93 -1.76
C PHE A 242 13.69 -8.84 -1.85
N ASN A 243 14.57 -8.90 -2.85
CA ASN A 243 15.71 -8.00 -3.01
C ASN A 243 15.63 -7.11 -4.28
N GLY A 244 14.41 -6.90 -4.80
CA GLY A 244 14.14 -6.04 -5.95
C GLY A 244 13.84 -6.79 -7.24
N ASN A 245 13.29 -6.07 -8.22
CA ASN A 245 12.85 -6.58 -9.51
C ASN A 245 11.93 -7.82 -9.40
N ILE A 246 11.00 -7.80 -8.47
CA ILE A 246 10.03 -8.86 -8.20
C ILE A 246 8.78 -8.74 -9.07
N LEU A 247 8.17 -7.56 -9.17
CA LEU A 247 6.85 -7.33 -9.77
C LEU A 247 6.89 -6.14 -10.72
N GLY A 248 6.49 -6.36 -11.98
CA GLY A 248 6.52 -5.36 -13.04
C GLY A 248 6.86 -5.98 -14.40
N GLY A 249 7.57 -5.23 -15.24
CA GLY A 249 8.02 -5.72 -16.54
C GLY A 249 7.07 -5.40 -17.69
N SER A 250 7.26 -6.08 -18.82
CA SER A 250 6.68 -5.70 -20.11
C SER A 250 5.14 -5.75 -20.17
N SER A 251 4.50 -6.64 -19.40
CA SER A 251 3.03 -6.72 -19.33
C SER A 251 2.45 -5.83 -18.24
N TYR A 252 3.27 -5.06 -17.51
CA TYR A 252 2.80 -4.14 -16.48
C TYR A 252 2.40 -2.80 -17.13
N THR A 253 1.11 -2.65 -17.42
CA THR A 253 0.54 -1.51 -18.12
C THR A 253 -0.61 -0.91 -17.31
N GLU A 254 -1.09 0.26 -17.71
CA GLU A 254 -2.23 0.93 -17.05
C GLU A 254 -3.49 0.07 -16.99
N PHE A 255 -3.62 -0.92 -17.89
CA PHE A 255 -4.78 -1.81 -17.96
C PHE A 255 -4.59 -3.12 -17.19
N THR A 256 -3.36 -3.50 -16.88
CA THR A 256 -3.01 -4.81 -16.30
C THR A 256 -2.38 -4.70 -14.92
N ALA A 257 -1.97 -3.50 -14.50
CA ALA A 257 -1.29 -3.23 -13.24
C ALA A 257 -2.02 -3.80 -12.02
N SER A 258 -3.34 -3.54 -11.92
CA SER A 258 -4.18 -4.01 -10.83
C SER A 258 -4.27 -5.55 -10.80
N ASP A 259 -4.52 -6.17 -11.95
CA ASP A 259 -4.66 -7.62 -12.05
C ASP A 259 -3.35 -8.33 -11.70
N LEU A 260 -2.21 -7.82 -12.19
CA LEU A 260 -0.90 -8.38 -11.87
C LEU A 260 -0.56 -8.27 -10.38
N ARG A 261 -0.88 -7.14 -9.71
CA ARG A 261 -0.72 -7.03 -8.25
C ARG A 261 -1.60 -8.03 -7.51
N HIS A 262 -2.85 -8.20 -7.96
CA HIS A 262 -3.77 -9.15 -7.35
C HIS A 262 -3.33 -10.62 -7.53
N GLU A 263 -2.91 -10.99 -8.74
CA GLU A 263 -2.38 -12.32 -9.06
C GLU A 263 -1.12 -12.63 -8.25
N PHE A 264 -0.18 -11.67 -8.20
CA PHE A 264 1.05 -11.82 -7.42
C PHE A 264 0.75 -11.93 -5.92
N LYS A 265 -0.12 -11.07 -5.38
CA LYS A 265 -0.59 -11.15 -3.99
C LYS A 265 -1.15 -12.53 -3.68
N SER A 266 -2.03 -13.06 -4.52
CA SER A 266 -2.62 -14.39 -4.36
C SER A 266 -1.58 -15.50 -4.40
N LEU A 267 -0.56 -15.36 -5.23
CA LEU A 267 0.55 -16.32 -5.34
C LEU A 267 1.44 -16.35 -4.08
N ILE A 268 1.73 -15.18 -3.49
CA ILE A 268 2.66 -15.05 -2.34
C ILE A 268 1.99 -15.25 -0.99
N ALA A 269 0.71 -14.89 -0.87
CA ALA A 269 0.00 -14.90 0.41
C ALA A 269 0.12 -16.21 1.23
N PRO A 270 0.08 -17.43 0.63
CA PRO A 270 0.27 -18.68 1.38
C PRO A 270 1.60 -18.80 2.12
N VAL A 271 2.63 -18.06 1.69
CA VAL A 271 3.99 -18.07 2.26
C VAL A 271 4.43 -16.71 2.80
N ALA A 272 3.58 -15.68 2.78
CA ALA A 272 3.91 -14.32 3.22
C ALA A 272 4.46 -14.25 4.66
N HIS A 273 3.96 -15.11 5.55
CA HIS A 273 4.43 -15.28 6.92
C HIS A 273 5.89 -15.77 7.08
N LYS A 274 6.55 -16.13 5.97
CA LYS A 274 7.97 -16.53 5.91
C LYS A 274 8.83 -15.54 5.11
N ILE A 275 8.23 -14.47 4.61
CA ILE A 275 8.94 -13.39 3.94
C ILE A 275 9.35 -12.36 5.00
N LEU A 276 10.65 -12.21 5.20
CA LEU A 276 11.22 -11.40 6.27
C LEU A 276 11.09 -9.90 5.97
N TRP A 277 11.40 -9.50 4.74
CA TRP A 277 11.23 -8.15 4.22
C TRP A 277 11.17 -8.16 2.69
N ALA A 278 10.93 -6.99 2.11
CA ALA A 278 10.97 -6.75 0.68
C ALA A 278 11.65 -5.42 0.36
N GLN A 279 12.48 -5.42 -0.66
CA GLN A 279 13.09 -4.24 -1.25
C GLN A 279 12.61 -4.08 -2.70
N SER A 280 12.30 -2.86 -3.12
CA SER A 280 12.04 -2.54 -4.54
C SER A 280 13.33 -2.36 -5.35
N GLY A 281 13.27 -2.77 -6.61
CA GLY A 281 14.32 -2.57 -7.60
C GLY A 281 13.91 -1.59 -8.70
N ASN A 282 14.72 -1.52 -9.74
CA ASN A 282 14.49 -0.58 -10.85
C ASN A 282 13.27 -0.93 -11.71
N VAL A 283 12.80 -2.18 -11.68
CA VAL A 283 11.59 -2.63 -12.36
C VAL A 283 10.35 -2.13 -11.62
N GLU A 284 10.31 -2.20 -10.30
CA GLU A 284 9.25 -1.59 -9.48
C GLU A 284 9.22 -0.08 -9.67
N ASP A 285 10.38 0.59 -9.66
CA ASP A 285 10.49 2.04 -9.93
C ASP A 285 9.87 2.39 -11.29
N SER A 286 10.14 1.58 -12.31
CA SER A 286 9.59 1.78 -13.66
C SER A 286 8.09 1.52 -13.70
N ALA A 287 7.62 0.46 -13.05
CA ALA A 287 6.21 0.11 -12.94
C ALA A 287 5.42 1.19 -12.18
N SER A 288 6.03 1.82 -11.17
CA SER A 288 5.44 2.92 -10.41
C SER A 288 5.11 4.13 -11.28
N ASN A 289 5.82 4.34 -12.39
CA ASN A 289 5.52 5.43 -13.33
C ASN A 289 4.26 5.17 -14.17
N VAL A 290 3.76 3.93 -14.22
CA VAL A 290 2.58 3.54 -15.02
C VAL A 290 1.29 4.02 -14.34
N ASP A 291 1.12 3.75 -13.06
CA ASP A 291 -0.10 4.07 -12.32
C ASP A 291 0.13 4.85 -11.01
N GLY A 292 1.37 5.20 -10.70
CA GLY A 292 1.74 6.02 -9.53
C GLY A 292 1.93 5.22 -8.24
N VAL A 293 1.93 3.89 -8.29
CA VAL A 293 2.02 3.00 -7.13
C VAL A 293 3.23 2.09 -7.24
N ASP A 294 4.06 2.02 -6.20
CA ASP A 294 5.05 0.93 -6.09
C ASP A 294 4.29 -0.39 -5.97
N PRO A 295 4.37 -1.27 -6.99
CA PRO A 295 3.52 -2.44 -7.04
C PRO A 295 3.87 -3.47 -5.98
N LEU A 296 5.15 -3.57 -5.60
CA LEU A 296 5.60 -4.48 -4.56
C LEU A 296 5.18 -3.97 -3.19
N ARG A 297 5.27 -2.66 -2.94
CA ARG A 297 4.82 -2.03 -1.70
C ARG A 297 3.35 -2.30 -1.41
N ASP A 298 2.48 -2.11 -2.40
CA ASP A 298 1.03 -2.35 -2.26
C ASP A 298 0.73 -3.80 -1.84
N VAL A 299 1.38 -4.77 -2.49
CA VAL A 299 1.25 -6.19 -2.13
C VAL A 299 1.82 -6.46 -0.73
N CYS A 300 2.98 -5.90 -0.39
CA CYS A 300 3.61 -6.11 0.92
C CYS A 300 2.77 -5.54 2.07
N LEU A 301 2.16 -4.37 1.89
CA LEU A 301 1.26 -3.77 2.89
C LEU A 301 0.06 -4.68 3.18
N ASP A 302 -0.58 -5.21 2.15
CA ASP A 302 -1.71 -6.13 2.29
C ASP A 302 -1.32 -7.43 3.02
N LEU A 303 -0.09 -7.90 2.81
CA LEU A 303 0.41 -9.15 3.37
C LEU A 303 1.17 -8.99 4.70
N GLY A 304 1.26 -7.75 5.22
CA GLY A 304 2.00 -7.41 6.43
C GLY A 304 3.50 -7.69 6.33
N ILE A 305 4.09 -7.59 5.14
CA ILE A 305 5.53 -7.74 4.90
C ILE A 305 6.17 -6.35 4.98
N HIS A 306 7.27 -6.22 5.73
CA HIS A 306 8.02 -4.97 5.77
C HIS A 306 8.59 -4.65 4.37
N HIS A 307 8.40 -3.44 3.90
CA HIS A 307 8.83 -2.99 2.57
C HIS A 307 9.67 -1.72 2.64
N THR A 308 10.67 -1.63 1.76
CA THR A 308 11.46 -0.42 1.56
C THR A 308 11.98 -0.27 0.13
N VAL A 309 12.42 0.94 -0.22
CA VAL A 309 13.15 1.26 -1.46
C VAL A 309 14.65 1.45 -1.23
N ARG A 310 15.10 1.49 0.03
CA ARG A 310 16.51 1.66 0.41
C ARG A 310 17.16 0.28 0.66
N PRO A 311 18.51 0.18 0.69
CA PRO A 311 19.18 -1.02 1.16
C PRO A 311 18.72 -1.40 2.56
N VAL A 312 18.61 -2.70 2.83
CA VAL A 312 18.18 -3.22 4.13
C VAL A 312 19.40 -3.69 4.91
N ARG A 313 19.52 -3.22 6.15
CA ARG A 313 20.42 -3.80 7.14
C ARG A 313 19.58 -4.61 8.12
N ALA A 314 19.89 -5.88 8.29
CA ALA A 314 19.10 -6.74 9.17
C ALA A 314 19.99 -7.56 10.10
N ASP A 315 19.64 -7.58 11.38
CA ASP A 315 20.27 -8.39 12.40
C ASP A 315 19.30 -9.54 12.75
N VAL A 316 19.70 -10.76 12.45
CA VAL A 316 18.90 -11.96 12.70
C VAL A 316 19.37 -12.62 13.99
N TYR A 317 18.47 -12.69 14.97
CA TYR A 317 18.69 -13.28 16.28
C TYR A 317 18.03 -14.65 16.33
N TRP A 318 18.84 -15.70 16.50
CA TRP A 318 18.36 -17.07 16.73
C TRP A 318 19.38 -17.86 17.53
N LYS A 319 18.94 -18.53 18.60
CA LYS A 319 19.76 -19.26 19.60
C LYS A 319 20.75 -18.42 20.41
N ASP A 320 21.36 -17.40 19.82
CA ASP A 320 22.23 -16.43 20.49
C ASP A 320 21.61 -15.01 20.42
N PRO A 321 21.00 -14.52 21.51
CA PRO A 321 20.38 -13.19 21.52
C PRO A 321 21.39 -12.03 21.60
N LEU A 322 22.67 -12.30 21.86
CA LEU A 322 23.69 -11.26 22.05
C LEU A 322 24.55 -11.05 20.81
N ASN A 323 24.64 -12.06 19.95
CA ASN A 323 25.45 -12.01 18.74
C ASN A 323 24.56 -12.30 17.51
N PRO A 324 23.91 -11.29 16.91
CA PRO A 324 23.10 -11.52 15.73
C PRO A 324 23.95 -11.90 14.52
N ILE A 325 23.31 -12.59 13.56
CA ILE A 325 23.82 -12.70 12.21
C ILE A 325 23.41 -11.47 11.42
N GLU A 326 24.40 -10.76 10.92
CA GLU A 326 24.24 -9.48 10.22
C GLU A 326 24.08 -9.70 8.72
N PHE A 327 23.06 -9.05 8.15
CA PHE A 327 22.76 -8.98 6.74
C PHE A 327 22.85 -7.53 6.26
N TYR A 328 23.42 -7.35 5.08
CA TYR A 328 23.25 -6.14 4.28
C TYR A 328 22.79 -6.53 2.88
N ALA A 329 21.55 -6.19 2.55
CA ALA A 329 20.92 -6.51 1.28
C ALA A 329 20.69 -5.24 0.46
N ILE A 330 21.06 -5.30 -0.81
CA ILE A 330 20.82 -4.23 -1.76
C ILE A 330 20.42 -4.82 -3.11
N HIS A 331 19.44 -4.22 -3.80
CA HIS A 331 19.13 -4.61 -5.17
C HIS A 331 20.34 -4.40 -6.11
N GLY A 332 21.03 -3.26 -6.00
CA GLY A 332 22.21 -2.94 -6.80
C GLY A 332 21.87 -2.19 -8.10
N ARG A 333 22.91 -1.69 -8.80
CA ARG A 333 22.78 -0.90 -10.05
C ARG A 333 23.96 -1.10 -11.03
N SER A 334 24.68 -2.22 -10.91
CA SER A 334 25.94 -2.43 -11.64
C SER A 334 25.70 -2.97 -13.06
N GLY A 335 26.37 -2.38 -14.05
CA GLY A 335 26.43 -2.90 -15.42
C GLY A 335 27.57 -3.91 -15.66
N ALA A 336 28.14 -4.48 -14.58
CA ALA A 336 29.27 -5.40 -14.65
C ALA A 336 28.92 -6.68 -15.43
N LYS A 337 29.75 -7.00 -16.43
CA LYS A 337 29.52 -8.16 -17.31
C LYS A 337 30.35 -9.38 -16.91
N LYS A 338 31.58 -9.16 -16.43
CA LYS A 338 32.52 -10.22 -16.04
C LYS A 338 32.42 -10.49 -14.54
N ASP A 339 32.60 -11.74 -14.14
CA ASP A 339 32.41 -12.16 -12.74
C ASP A 339 33.35 -11.42 -11.78
N GLY A 340 34.60 -11.19 -12.17
CA GLY A 340 35.51 -10.36 -11.36
C GLY A 340 35.02 -8.93 -11.16
N SER A 341 34.37 -8.32 -12.16
CA SER A 341 33.78 -6.99 -12.02
C SER A 341 32.52 -7.00 -11.14
N LYS A 342 31.75 -8.09 -11.18
CA LYS A 342 30.56 -8.29 -10.35
C LYS A 342 30.96 -8.48 -8.88
N LEU A 343 31.95 -9.34 -8.62
CA LEU A 343 32.56 -9.55 -7.30
C LEU A 343 33.15 -8.26 -6.72
N ASN A 344 33.86 -7.47 -7.53
CA ASN A 344 34.39 -6.18 -7.08
C ASN A 344 33.27 -5.21 -6.68
N ALA A 345 32.16 -5.19 -7.40
CA ALA A 345 31.03 -4.31 -7.09
C ALA A 345 30.40 -4.66 -5.73
N ILE A 346 30.20 -5.94 -5.43
CA ILE A 346 29.67 -6.34 -4.12
C ILE A 346 30.70 -6.23 -2.99
N LEU A 347 31.98 -6.47 -3.28
CA LEU A 347 33.06 -6.29 -2.31
C LEU A 347 33.18 -4.83 -1.86
N GLU A 348 32.98 -3.86 -2.76
CA GLU A 348 32.95 -2.43 -2.42
C GLU A 348 31.79 -2.13 -1.46
N VAL A 349 30.62 -2.71 -1.69
CA VAL A 349 29.47 -2.61 -0.77
C VAL A 349 29.82 -3.19 0.60
N ALA A 350 30.38 -4.40 0.64
CA ALA A 350 30.76 -5.06 1.90
C ALA A 350 31.76 -4.23 2.70
N LYS A 351 32.79 -3.66 2.05
CA LYS A 351 33.77 -2.77 2.68
C LYS A 351 33.12 -1.55 3.33
N ASN A 352 32.20 -0.90 2.63
CA ASN A 352 31.49 0.28 3.13
C ASN A 352 30.54 -0.04 4.30
N GLN A 353 30.18 -1.30 4.47
CA GLN A 353 29.29 -1.79 5.53
C GLN A 353 30.05 -2.53 6.63
N ASN A 354 31.38 -2.43 6.67
CA ASN A 354 32.23 -3.11 7.64
C ASN A 354 32.06 -4.64 7.65
N PHE A 355 31.86 -5.22 6.46
CA PHE A 355 31.78 -6.66 6.21
C PHE A 355 30.81 -7.43 7.12
N PRO A 356 29.48 -7.24 6.95
CA PRO A 356 28.51 -8.07 7.65
C PRO A 356 28.67 -9.55 7.24
N HIS A 357 28.11 -10.45 8.04
CA HIS A 357 28.17 -11.90 7.78
C HIS A 357 27.64 -12.26 6.38
N PHE A 358 26.56 -11.60 5.93
CA PHE A 358 26.04 -11.73 4.57
C PHE A 358 25.91 -10.35 3.89
N THR A 359 26.67 -10.12 2.83
CA THR A 359 26.44 -9.00 1.89
C THR A 359 25.77 -9.54 0.64
N ILE A 360 24.59 -9.05 0.30
CA ILE A 360 23.72 -9.62 -0.73
C ILE A 360 23.39 -8.55 -1.77
N MET A 361 23.66 -8.86 -3.05
CA MET A 361 23.38 -7.98 -4.18
C MET A 361 22.47 -8.68 -5.21
N GLY A 362 21.40 -7.99 -5.63
CA GLY A 362 20.54 -8.41 -6.73
C GLY A 362 21.06 -7.93 -8.10
N HIS A 363 20.12 -7.72 -9.03
CA HIS A 363 20.26 -7.04 -10.33
C HIS A 363 21.13 -7.74 -11.40
N LEU A 364 22.16 -8.48 -10.99
CA LEU A 364 23.16 -9.07 -11.89
C LEU A 364 22.75 -10.45 -12.45
N GLU A 365 21.93 -11.21 -11.70
CA GLU A 365 21.32 -12.49 -12.09
C GLU A 365 22.32 -13.66 -12.35
N GLU A 366 23.31 -13.90 -11.48
CA GLU A 366 24.44 -14.82 -11.77
C GLU A 366 24.71 -15.93 -10.74
N ALA A 367 24.01 -15.94 -9.60
CA ALA A 367 24.19 -16.95 -8.54
C ALA A 367 25.67 -17.13 -8.13
N ILE A 368 26.26 -16.10 -7.51
CA ILE A 368 27.65 -16.15 -7.02
C ILE A 368 27.64 -16.18 -5.49
N VAL A 369 28.45 -17.05 -4.91
CA VAL A 369 28.77 -17.08 -3.48
C VAL A 369 30.29 -17.10 -3.36
N ASP A 370 30.84 -16.11 -2.65
CA ASP A 370 32.26 -16.00 -2.34
C ASP A 370 32.41 -15.76 -0.83
N ASP A 371 33.30 -16.49 -0.17
CA ASP A 371 33.59 -16.30 1.25
C ASP A 371 34.90 -15.53 1.45
N SER A 372 34.86 -14.59 2.37
CA SER A 372 35.98 -13.75 2.74
C SER A 372 36.23 -13.88 4.25
N VAL A 373 37.49 -14.01 4.61
CA VAL A 373 37.93 -13.96 6.01
C VAL A 373 38.25 -12.53 6.37
N VAL A 374 37.56 -12.01 7.38
CA VAL A 374 37.68 -10.63 7.85
C VAL A 374 38.31 -10.62 9.23
N TYR A 375 39.33 -9.78 9.40
CA TYR A 375 39.99 -9.57 10.67
C TYR A 375 39.55 -8.23 11.25
N SER A 376 38.96 -8.26 12.44
CA SER A 376 38.53 -7.07 13.18
C SER A 376 39.24 -7.00 14.53
N ALA A 377 39.53 -5.80 15.01
CA ALA A 377 40.06 -5.62 16.36
C ALA A 377 38.91 -5.74 17.36
N ASP A 378 39.07 -6.60 18.37
CA ASP A 378 38.21 -6.65 19.55
C ASP A 378 38.92 -5.89 20.69
N PRO A 379 38.60 -4.59 20.87
CA PRO A 379 39.25 -3.76 21.89
C PRO A 379 38.88 -4.20 23.32
N THR A 380 37.75 -4.89 23.51
CA THR A 380 37.30 -5.34 24.83
C THR A 380 38.19 -6.48 25.33
N ASN A 381 38.56 -7.40 24.44
CA ASN A 381 39.42 -8.54 24.76
C ASN A 381 40.88 -8.37 24.34
N ASN A 382 41.22 -7.24 23.69
CA ASN A 382 42.54 -6.94 23.11
C ASN A 382 43.05 -8.07 22.20
N LYS A 383 42.17 -8.58 21.33
CA LYS A 383 42.44 -9.67 20.38
C LYS A 383 42.04 -9.26 18.97
N ILE A 384 42.60 -9.93 17.96
CA ILE A 384 42.05 -9.90 16.61
C ILE A 384 40.98 -10.98 16.52
N LYS A 385 39.76 -10.60 16.16
CA LYS A 385 38.66 -11.52 15.86
C LYS A 385 38.67 -11.81 14.37
N GLU A 386 38.74 -13.09 14.04
CA GLU A 386 38.51 -13.60 12.70
C GLU A 386 37.02 -13.91 12.54
N SER A 387 36.40 -13.43 11.45
CA SER A 387 35.01 -13.70 11.12
C SER A 387 34.86 -13.98 9.63
N LYS A 388 33.93 -14.89 9.28
CA LYS A 388 33.54 -15.13 7.89
C LYS A 388 32.52 -14.10 7.45
N SER A 389 32.71 -13.57 6.24
CA SER A 389 31.75 -12.74 5.52
C SER A 389 31.49 -13.37 4.16
N TYR A 390 30.23 -13.47 3.76
CA TYR A 390 29.82 -14.04 2.48
C TYR A 390 29.34 -12.93 1.56
N LEU A 391 29.88 -12.89 0.35
CA LEU A 391 29.46 -12.04 -0.75
C LEU A 391 28.55 -12.85 -1.66
N ILE A 392 27.28 -12.42 -1.78
CA ILE A 392 26.25 -13.15 -2.49
C ILE A 392 25.68 -12.30 -3.62
N ILE A 393 25.70 -12.80 -4.85
CA ILE A 393 24.96 -12.23 -5.97
C ILE A 393 23.79 -13.17 -6.29
N CYS A 394 22.57 -12.65 -6.19
CA CYS A 394 21.37 -13.44 -6.39
C CYS A 394 21.24 -13.96 -7.84
N PRO A 395 20.70 -15.18 -8.04
CA PRO A 395 20.15 -15.57 -9.34
C PRO A 395 18.93 -14.71 -9.68
N GLY A 396 18.59 -14.64 -10.98
CA GLY A 396 17.31 -14.11 -11.44
C GLY A 396 16.38 -15.24 -11.90
N PHE A 397 15.08 -14.96 -12.01
CA PHE A 397 14.08 -15.91 -12.53
C PHE A 397 13.68 -15.52 -13.94
N ARG A 398 14.65 -15.52 -14.86
CA ARG A 398 14.43 -15.19 -16.28
C ARG A 398 14.77 -16.36 -17.19
N ILE A 399 13.91 -16.59 -18.17
CA ILE A 399 14.14 -17.54 -19.26
C ILE A 399 15.21 -16.95 -20.19
N TYR A 400 16.21 -17.76 -20.55
CA TYR A 400 17.30 -17.33 -21.43
C TYR A 400 16.87 -17.23 -22.90
N THR A 401 16.16 -18.24 -23.40
CA THR A 401 15.71 -18.29 -24.80
C THR A 401 14.69 -17.19 -25.09
N GLY A 402 14.90 -16.44 -26.17
CA GLY A 402 14.14 -15.26 -26.55
C GLY A 402 14.60 -13.96 -25.87
N SER A 403 15.60 -14.02 -24.98
CA SER A 403 16.06 -12.84 -24.24
C SER A 403 17.07 -11.99 -25.02
N VAL A 404 17.22 -10.73 -24.62
CA VAL A 404 18.28 -9.85 -25.13
C VAL A 404 19.68 -10.40 -24.79
N ARG A 405 19.84 -11.15 -23.69
CA ARG A 405 21.10 -11.82 -23.34
C ARG A 405 21.47 -12.86 -24.40
N GLU A 406 20.50 -13.68 -24.83
CA GLU A 406 20.70 -14.66 -25.89
C GLU A 406 21.09 -13.98 -27.22
N ILE A 407 20.36 -12.94 -27.63
CA ILE A 407 20.64 -12.19 -28.85
C ILE A 407 22.06 -11.59 -28.84
N LYS A 408 22.54 -11.17 -27.66
CA LYS A 408 23.88 -10.59 -27.47
C LYS A 408 24.97 -11.63 -27.20
N GLY A 409 24.63 -12.92 -27.11
CA GLY A 409 25.57 -14.00 -26.79
C GLY A 409 26.15 -13.92 -25.37
N TYR A 410 25.41 -13.37 -24.41
CA TYR A 410 25.80 -13.38 -22.99
C TYR A 410 25.47 -14.72 -22.36
N THR A 411 26.18 -15.08 -21.28
CA THR A 411 25.91 -16.33 -20.54
C THR A 411 24.45 -16.36 -20.05
N PRO A 412 23.77 -17.51 -20.15
CA PRO A 412 22.48 -17.70 -19.53
C PRO A 412 22.52 -17.34 -18.04
N PRO A 413 21.48 -16.68 -17.51
CA PRO A 413 21.37 -16.53 -16.07
C PRO A 413 21.37 -17.92 -15.42
N VAL A 414 22.04 -18.03 -14.28
CA VAL A 414 22.10 -19.29 -13.55
C VAL A 414 20.73 -19.52 -12.91
N SER A 415 20.03 -20.57 -13.34
CA SER A 415 18.83 -21.05 -12.67
C SER A 415 19.25 -21.80 -11.40
N GLY A 416 18.80 -21.31 -10.26
CA GLY A 416 19.25 -21.82 -8.96
C GLY A 416 18.74 -20.94 -7.84
N ARG A 417 19.28 -21.17 -6.64
CA ARG A 417 18.97 -20.37 -5.45
C ARG A 417 20.23 -20.26 -4.63
N VAL A 418 20.47 -19.09 -4.04
CA VAL A 418 21.45 -19.00 -2.97
C VAL A 418 20.69 -19.23 -1.65
N GLU A 419 21.34 -19.87 -0.69
CA GLU A 419 20.84 -19.99 0.68
C GLU A 419 21.84 -19.35 1.64
N CYS A 420 21.36 -18.45 2.48
CA CYS A 420 22.07 -18.03 3.69
C CYS A 420 21.61 -18.96 4.80
N ILE A 421 22.56 -19.67 5.41
CA ILE A 421 22.31 -20.67 6.44
C ILE A 421 22.85 -20.12 7.75
N ILE A 422 22.00 -20.16 8.78
CA ILE A 422 22.39 -19.87 10.16
C ILE A 422 22.25 -21.19 10.91
N HIS A 423 23.35 -21.72 11.41
CA HIS A 423 23.37 -22.96 12.19
C HIS A 423 22.99 -22.71 13.65
N SER A 424 22.64 -23.76 14.39
CA SER A 424 22.20 -23.66 15.79
C SER A 424 23.28 -23.16 16.76
N ASP A 425 24.56 -23.27 16.37
CA ASP A 425 25.72 -22.71 17.05
C ASP A 425 26.04 -21.28 16.61
N ASN A 426 25.13 -20.66 15.84
CA ASN A 426 25.25 -19.32 15.28
C ASN A 426 26.38 -19.18 14.24
N ALA A 427 26.84 -20.28 13.63
CA ALA A 427 27.75 -20.20 12.50
C ALA A 427 27.00 -19.81 11.20
N PRO A 428 27.47 -18.79 10.46
CA PRO A 428 26.93 -18.46 9.14
C PRO A 428 27.57 -19.34 8.05
N GLU A 429 26.77 -19.71 7.06
CA GLU A 429 27.21 -20.38 5.83
C GLU A 429 26.39 -19.87 4.64
N ALA A 430 26.96 -19.91 3.42
CA ALA A 430 26.21 -19.66 2.20
C ALA A 430 26.46 -20.77 1.18
N THR A 431 25.41 -21.20 0.47
CA THR A 431 25.48 -22.27 -0.55
C THR A 431 24.67 -21.93 -1.80
N LEU A 432 25.04 -22.52 -2.95
CA LEU A 432 24.31 -22.50 -4.23
C LEU A 432 23.34 -23.68 -4.39
#